data_AF-A0A0W7YM87-F1
#
_entry.id   AF-A0A0W7YM87-F1
#
_cell.length_a   1.000
_cell.length_b   1.000
_cell.length_c   1.000
_cell.angle_alpha   90.00
_cell.angle_beta   90.00
_cell.angle_gamma   90.00
#
_symmetry.space_group_name_H-M   'P 1'
#
loop_
_entity.id
_entity.type
_entity.pdbx_description
1 polymer ?
#
loop_
_entity_poly.entity_id
_entity_poly.type
_entity_poly.pdbx_seq_one_letter_code
_entity_poly.pdbx_strand_id
1 'polypeptide(L)'
;MANVSSEKQAQSIDYHAIEAMESFNTFVKKKNTFLFSITAVFLILYILLPILAFQPVLQQKLFGNITGVWVYSAGLFIMTIVLCTVYVKKAASFDKAAAAVLAEYHAKGGN
;
A
#
# COMPACT_ATOMS: atom_id res chain seq x y z
N MET A 1 23.87 -7.47 44.03
CA MET A 1 24.04 -7.35 42.56
C MET A 1 22.71 -7.76 41.95
N ALA A 2 21.96 -6.82 41.38
CA ALA A 2 20.61 -7.05 40.89
C ALA A 2 20.64 -7.95 39.63
N ASN A 3 19.97 -9.10 39.70
CA ASN A 3 19.72 -9.96 38.56
C ASN A 3 18.63 -9.31 37.70
N VAL A 4 19.04 -8.49 36.73
CA VAL A 4 18.16 -7.91 35.71
C VAL A 4 18.65 -8.39 34.35
N SER A 5 18.43 -9.67 34.10
CA SER A 5 18.28 -10.19 32.76
C SER A 5 16.92 -10.87 32.73
N SER A 6 15.87 -10.04 32.64
CA SER A 6 14.64 -10.46 31.99
C SER A 6 15.03 -10.98 30.61
N GLU A 7 15.15 -12.29 30.49
CA GLU A 7 15.05 -12.98 29.23
C GLU A 7 13.69 -12.60 28.66
N LYS A 8 13.69 -11.57 27.83
CA LYS A 8 12.62 -11.34 26.88
C LYS A 8 12.69 -12.54 25.95
N GLN A 9 12.04 -13.64 26.33
CA GLN A 9 11.68 -14.73 25.45
C GLN A 9 10.93 -14.07 24.28
N ALA A 10 11.68 -13.70 23.25
CA ALA A 10 11.13 -13.49 21.92
C ALA A 10 10.71 -14.88 21.48
N GLN A 11 9.52 -15.25 21.94
CA GLN A 11 8.76 -16.41 21.54
C GLN A 11 8.99 -16.61 20.03
N SER A 12 9.66 -17.70 19.68
CA SER A 12 10.15 -17.94 18.33
C SER A 12 8.94 -18.24 17.44
N ILE A 13 8.31 -17.18 16.92
CA ILE A 13 7.17 -17.29 16.03
C ILE A 13 7.58 -18.18 14.86
N ASP A 14 6.91 -19.33 14.71
CA ASP A 14 7.14 -20.23 13.59
C ASP A 14 6.46 -19.67 12.34
N TYR A 15 7.23 -18.91 11.57
CA TYR A 15 6.76 -18.28 10.33
C TYR A 15 6.32 -19.30 9.28
N HIS A 16 6.87 -20.52 9.26
CA HIS A 16 6.45 -21.55 8.31
C HIS A 16 5.04 -22.07 8.63
N ALA A 17 4.70 -22.19 9.92
CA ALA A 17 3.35 -22.56 10.35
C ALA A 17 2.32 -21.48 9.98
N ILE A 18 2.70 -20.20 10.03
CA ILE A 18 1.84 -19.07 9.63
C ILE A 18 1.68 -19.01 8.10
N GLU A 19 2.77 -19.22 7.34
CA GLU A 19 2.73 -19.25 5.87
C GLU A 19 1.85 -20.38 5.32
N ALA A 20 1.79 -21.51 6.02
CA ALA A 20 0.93 -22.64 5.67
C ALA A 20 -0.57 -22.36 5.92
N MET A 21 -0.92 -21.30 6.65
CA MET A 21 -2.32 -20.94 6.91
C MET A 21 -2.97 -20.32 5.66
N GLU A 22 -4.16 -20.84 5.31
CA GLU A 22 -4.97 -20.30 4.21
C GLU A 22 -5.36 -18.83 4.42
N SER A 23 -5.59 -18.44 5.68
CA SER A 23 -5.92 -17.07 6.09
C SER A 23 -4.79 -16.08 5.77
N PHE A 24 -3.53 -16.48 5.98
CA PHE A 24 -2.36 -15.68 5.67
C PHE A 24 -2.15 -15.53 4.16
N ASN A 25 -2.26 -16.62 3.39
CA ASN A 25 -2.09 -16.54 1.93
C ASN A 25 -3.17 -15.69 1.25
N THR A 26 -4.42 -15.81 1.71
CA THR A 26 -5.54 -14.99 1.22
C THR A 26 -5.33 -13.51 1.53
N PHE A 27 -4.77 -13.21 2.71
CA PHE A 27 -4.37 -11.87 3.11
C PHE A 27 -3.27 -11.30 2.21
N VAL A 28 -2.20 -12.05 1.97
CA VAL A 28 -1.08 -11.62 1.12
C VAL A 28 -1.54 -11.36 -0.31
N LYS A 29 -2.39 -12.23 -0.88
CA LYS A 29 -2.98 -12.01 -2.21
C LYS A 29 -3.76 -10.70 -2.29
N LYS A 30 -4.63 -10.42 -1.32
CA LYS A 30 -5.39 -9.15 -1.28
C LYS A 30 -4.49 -7.92 -1.20
N LYS A 31 -3.42 -7.98 -0.39
CA LYS A 31 -2.43 -6.90 -0.31
C LYS A 31 -1.73 -6.69 -1.65
N ASN A 32 -1.27 -7.77 -2.27
CA ASN A 32 -0.50 -7.68 -3.50
C ASN A 32 -1.32 -7.18 -4.70
N THR A 33 -2.58 -7.62 -4.84
CA THR A 33 -3.47 -7.11 -5.90
C THR A 33 -3.72 -5.60 -5.74
N PHE A 34 -3.86 -5.12 -4.51
CA PHE A 34 -4.05 -3.70 -4.24
C PHE A 34 -2.79 -2.89 -4.60
N LEU A 35 -1.61 -3.34 -4.17
CA LEU A 35 -0.35 -2.71 -4.55
C LEU A 35 -0.14 -2.70 -6.06
N PHE A 36 -0.45 -3.81 -6.73
CA PHE A 36 -0.37 -3.90 -8.19
C PHE A 36 -1.29 -2.88 -8.87
N SER A 37 -2.51 -2.70 -8.35
CA SER A 37 -3.44 -1.70 -8.87
C SER A 37 -2.91 -0.27 -8.72
N ILE A 38 -2.32 0.06 -7.57
CA ILE A 38 -1.65 1.35 -7.31
C ILE A 38 -0.52 1.58 -8.33
N THR A 39 0.37 0.59 -8.47
CA THR A 39 1.51 0.66 -9.38
C THR A 39 1.05 0.81 -10.83
N ALA A 40 -0.03 0.13 -11.23
CA ALA A 40 -0.61 0.25 -12.56
C ALA A 40 -1.12 1.68 -12.82
N VAL A 41 -1.84 2.29 -11.87
CA VAL A 41 -2.30 3.68 -12.06
C VAL A 41 -1.14 4.65 -12.14
N PHE A 42 -0.11 4.46 -11.30
CA PHE A 42 1.10 5.28 -11.36
C PHE A 42 1.81 5.15 -12.71
N LEU A 43 1.98 3.92 -13.22
CA LEU A 43 2.56 3.65 -14.54
C LEU A 43 1.75 4.29 -15.66
N ILE A 44 0.43 4.19 -15.61
CA ILE A 44 -0.46 4.83 -16.58
C ILE A 44 -0.20 6.34 -16.58
N LEU A 45 -0.22 7.00 -15.42
CA LEU A 45 0.03 8.45 -15.33
C LEU A 45 1.46 8.84 -15.76
N TYR A 46 2.44 7.99 -15.48
CA TYR A 46 3.82 8.19 -15.92
C TYR A 46 3.96 8.15 -17.44
N ILE A 47 3.31 7.19 -18.11
CA ILE A 47 3.31 7.05 -19.58
C ILE A 47 2.38 8.08 -20.23
N LEU A 48 1.32 8.49 -19.54
CA LEU A 48 0.37 9.47 -20.05
C LEU A 48 1.01 10.86 -20.17
N LEU A 49 1.96 11.19 -19.30
CA LEU A 49 2.69 12.47 -19.31
C LEU A 49 3.44 12.73 -20.63
N PRO A 50 4.32 11.84 -21.15
CA PRO A 50 4.97 12.05 -22.45
C PRO A 50 3.97 12.09 -23.61
N ILE A 51 2.90 11.30 -23.57
CA ILE A 51 1.85 11.35 -24.62
C ILE A 51 1.18 12.73 -24.63
N LEU A 52 0.83 13.25 -23.46
CA LEU A 52 0.21 14.58 -23.33
C LEU A 52 1.19 15.72 -23.61
N ALA A 53 2.50 15.53 -23.37
CA ALA A 53 3.52 16.53 -23.65
C ALA A 53 3.62 16.89 -25.14
N PHE A 54 3.31 15.95 -26.04
CA PHE A 54 3.27 16.18 -27.48
C PHE A 54 1.87 16.57 -28.00
N GLN A 55 0.85 16.62 -27.14
CA GLN A 55 -0.50 17.03 -27.54
C GLN A 55 -0.72 18.55 -27.37
N PRO A 56 -1.46 19.18 -28.30
CA PRO A 56 -1.73 20.61 -28.24
C PRO A 56 -2.53 21.03 -27.00
N VAL A 57 -3.18 20.09 -26.31
CA VAL A 57 -3.89 20.35 -25.04
C VAL A 57 -2.99 20.91 -23.93
N LEU A 58 -1.69 20.55 -23.92
CA LEU A 58 -0.69 21.08 -22.99
C LEU A 58 -0.01 22.36 -23.49
N GLN A 59 -0.08 22.63 -24.79
CA GLN A 59 0.52 23.81 -25.41
C GLN A 59 -0.47 24.96 -25.57
N GLN A 60 -1.77 24.68 -25.55
CA GLN A 60 -2.81 25.71 -25.56
C GLN A 60 -2.81 26.48 -24.23
N LYS A 61 -2.49 27.77 -24.35
CA LYS A 61 -2.63 28.75 -23.28
C LYS A 61 -4.11 29.12 -23.16
N LEU A 62 -4.74 28.75 -22.05
CA LEU A 62 -6.16 29.04 -21.80
C LEU A 62 -6.34 30.46 -21.25
N PHE A 63 -5.50 30.87 -20.29
CA PHE A 63 -5.44 32.24 -19.75
C PHE A 63 -4.00 32.54 -19.28
N GLY A 64 -3.28 33.45 -19.94
CA GLY A 64 -1.88 33.78 -19.60
C GLY A 64 -0.88 32.63 -19.88
N ASN A 65 0.06 32.37 -18.97
CA ASN A 65 1.02 31.24 -19.06
C ASN A 65 0.48 29.92 -18.46
N ILE A 66 -0.78 29.87 -18.04
CA ILE A 66 -1.40 28.67 -17.51
C ILE A 66 -1.86 27.80 -18.69
N THR A 67 -1.23 26.63 -18.81
CA THR A 67 -1.52 25.61 -19.83
C THR A 67 -2.27 24.42 -19.23
N GLY A 68 -2.70 23.47 -20.08
CA GLY A 68 -3.31 22.21 -19.66
C GLY A 68 -2.44 21.37 -18.70
N VAL A 69 -1.14 21.66 -18.60
CA VAL A 69 -0.23 21.06 -17.61
C VAL A 69 -0.75 21.27 -16.19
N TRP A 70 -1.28 22.46 -15.87
CA TRP A 70 -1.74 22.77 -14.52
C TRP A 70 -2.96 21.94 -14.11
N VAL A 71 -3.89 21.71 -15.04
CA VAL A 71 -5.06 20.85 -14.81
C VAL A 71 -4.62 19.40 -14.61
N TYR A 72 -3.68 18.92 -15.43
CA TYR A 72 -3.12 17.57 -15.28
C TYR A 72 -2.40 17.41 -13.92
N SER A 73 -1.54 18.35 -13.55
CA SER A 73 -0.83 18.36 -12.27
C SER A 73 -1.79 18.42 -11.07
N ALA A 74 -2.85 19.22 -11.14
CA ALA A 74 -3.88 19.25 -10.10
C ALA A 74 -4.62 17.90 -9.99
N GLY A 75 -4.95 17.27 -11.12
CA GLY A 75 -5.53 15.93 -11.17
C GLY A 75 -4.61 14.87 -10.57
N LEU A 76 -3.31 14.90 -10.90
CA LEU A 76 -2.29 14.01 -10.32
C LEU A 76 -2.20 14.17 -8.79
N PHE A 77 -2.30 15.39 -8.29
CA PHE A 77 -2.31 15.67 -6.86
C PHE A 77 -3.53 15.03 -6.17
N ILE A 78 -4.73 15.27 -6.70
CA ILE A 78 -5.97 14.69 -6.18
C ILE A 78 -5.89 13.16 -6.21
N MET A 79 -5.44 12.60 -7.34
CA MET A 79 -5.27 11.17 -7.51
C MET A 79 -4.33 10.58 -6.45
N THR A 80 -3.18 11.21 -6.21
CA THR A 80 -2.21 10.78 -5.19
C THR A 80 -2.80 10.85 -3.79
N ILE A 81 -3.52 11.93 -3.45
CA ILE A 81 -4.16 12.08 -2.13
C ILE A 81 -5.21 10.99 -1.92
N VAL A 82 -6.05 10.72 -2.91
CA VAL A 82 -7.04 9.65 -2.87
C VAL A 82 -6.34 8.30 -2.69
N LEU A 83 -5.28 8.04 -3.45
CA LEU A 83 -4.54 6.79 -3.36
C LEU A 83 -3.88 6.59 -1.99
N CYS A 84 -3.24 7.61 -1.44
CA CYS A 84 -2.67 7.59 -0.10
C CYS A 84 -3.76 7.32 0.95
N THR A 85 -4.89 8.01 0.85
CA THR A 85 -6.01 7.85 1.80
C THR A 85 -6.58 6.44 1.74
N VAL A 86 -6.83 5.92 0.53
CA VAL A 86 -7.33 4.55 0.33
C VAL A 86 -6.30 3.53 0.80
N TYR A 87 -5.01 3.75 0.53
CA TYR A 87 -3.91 2.91 0.99
C TYR A 87 -3.88 2.81 2.51
N VAL A 88 -3.89 3.94 3.24
CA VAL A 88 -3.85 3.95 4.71
C VAL A 88 -5.06 3.23 5.30
N LYS A 89 -6.26 3.48 4.76
CA LYS A 89 -7.48 2.78 5.21
C LYS A 89 -7.40 1.28 4.97
N LYS A 90 -6.82 0.86 3.85
CA LYS A 90 -6.63 -0.57 3.53
C LYS A 90 -5.54 -1.20 4.40
N ALA A 91 -4.45 -0.48 4.67
CA ALA A 91 -3.37 -0.91 5.56
C ALA A 91 -3.88 -1.17 6.99
N ALA A 92 -4.73 -0.31 7.54
CA ALA A 92 -5.34 -0.55 8.85
C ALA A 92 -6.21 -1.81 8.88
N SER A 93 -6.91 -2.11 7.78
CA SER A 93 -7.64 -3.39 7.64
C SER A 93 -6.70 -4.58 7.57
N PHE A 94 -5.49 -4.38 7.02
CA PHE A 94 -4.49 -5.43 6.94
C PHE A 94 -3.86 -5.72 8.30
N ASP A 95 -3.55 -4.68 9.08
CA ASP A 95 -3.02 -4.83 10.45
C ASP A 95 -4.00 -5.60 11.35
N LYS A 96 -5.30 -5.32 11.23
CA LYS A 96 -6.35 -6.06 11.95
C LYS A 96 -6.40 -7.54 11.55
N ALA A 97 -6.23 -7.84 10.25
CA ALA A 97 -6.22 -9.21 9.76
C ALA A 97 -4.97 -9.97 10.26
N ALA A 98 -3.80 -9.32 10.25
CA ALA A 98 -2.56 -9.90 10.79
C ALA A 98 -2.69 -10.21 12.29
N ALA A 99 -3.27 -9.29 13.06
CA ALA A 99 -3.54 -9.50 14.49
C ALA A 99 -4.48 -10.70 14.72
N ALA A 100 -5.48 -10.90 13.86
CA ALA A 100 -6.38 -12.05 13.95
C ALA A 100 -5.67 -13.38 13.65
N VAL A 101 -4.79 -13.43 12.63
CA VAL A 101 -3.99 -14.62 12.32
C VAL A 101 -3.04 -14.98 13.47
N LEU A 102 -2.40 -13.98 14.08
CA LEU A 102 -1.56 -14.18 15.27
C LEU A 102 -2.37 -14.70 16.47
N ALA A 103 -3.56 -14.13 16.71
CA ALA A 103 -4.44 -14.62 17.77
C ALA A 103 -4.88 -16.07 17.54
N GLU A 104 -5.16 -16.46 16.29
CA GLU A 104 -5.49 -17.84 15.92
C GLU A 104 -4.30 -18.79 16.14
N TYR A 105 -3.09 -18.35 15.79
CA TYR A 105 -1.85 -19.12 16.02
C TYR A 105 -1.60 -19.39 17.52
N HIS A 106 -1.73 -18.36 18.37
CA HIS A 106 -1.60 -18.53 19.82
C HIS A 106 -2.73 -19.40 20.41
N ALA A 107 -3.95 -19.31 19.89
CA ALA A 107 -5.08 -20.13 20.35
C ALA A 107 -4.92 -21.62 19.98
N LYS A 108 -4.19 -21.94 18.90
CA LYS A 108 -3.89 -23.32 18.48
C LYS A 108 -2.66 -23.93 19.18
N GLY A 109 -2.10 -23.26 20.20
CA GLY A 109 -0.99 -23.78 21.00
C GLY A 109 0.40 -23.54 20.38
N GLY A 110 0.52 -22.60 19.45
CA GLY A 110 1.83 -22.12 18.99
C GLY A 110 2.57 -21.41 20.13
N ASN A 111 3.76 -21.91 20.48
CA ASN A 111 4.69 -21.21 21.35
C ASN A 111 5.43 -20.14 20.54
#